data_AF-A0A0F0LIF7-F1
#
_entry.id   AF-A0A0F0LIF7-F1
#
_cell.length_a   1.000
_cell.length_b   1.000
_cell.length_c   1.000
_cell.angle_alpha   90.00
_cell.angle_beta   90.00
_cell.angle_gamma   90.00
#
_symmetry.space_group_name_H-M   'P 1'
#
loop_
_entity.id
_entity.type
_entity.pdbx_description
1 polymer ?
#
loop_
_entity_poly.entity_id
_entity_poly.type
_entity_poly.pdbx_seq_one_letter_code
_entity_poly.pdbx_strand_id
1 'polypeptide(L)'
;MTVSNEPSASAGSSAPTVADPAALSFEQARDELVRVVAELEQGAPTLEQSLTLWERGEALAARCEEWLLGAKRRLDAARPSEGDAR
;
A
#
# COMPACT_ATOMS: atom_id res chain seq x y z
N MET A 1 4.12 31.03 46.93
CA MET A 1 4.59 29.67 46.61
C MET A 1 3.44 28.74 46.99
N THR A 2 2.71 28.10 46.09
CA THR A 2 3.15 27.37 44.89
C THR A 2 1.99 27.30 43.89
N VAL A 3 2.30 27.51 42.61
CA VAL A 3 1.42 27.20 41.47
C VAL A 3 1.49 25.70 41.25
N SER A 4 0.36 24.99 41.35
CA SER A 4 0.24 23.61 40.90
C SER A 4 -0.66 23.58 39.67
N ASN A 5 -0.01 23.59 38.51
CA ASN A 5 -0.59 23.35 37.21
C ASN A 5 -0.57 21.83 36.96
N GLU A 6 -1.72 21.18 36.92
CA GLU A 6 -1.84 19.79 36.45
C GLU A 6 -1.80 19.74 34.92
N PRO A 7 -0.94 18.91 34.31
CA PRO A 7 -1.02 18.64 32.87
C PRO A 7 -2.01 17.50 32.64
N SER A 8 -3.26 17.82 32.29
CA SER A 8 -4.18 16.79 31.79
C SER A 8 -4.00 16.63 30.29
N ALA A 9 -3.60 15.43 29.90
CA ALA A 9 -3.05 15.04 28.61
C ALA A 9 -3.88 15.50 27.40
N SER A 10 -3.21 16.19 26.48
CA SER A 10 -3.71 16.38 25.11
C SER A 10 -3.80 15.03 24.39
N ALA A 11 -4.89 14.90 23.65
CA ALA A 11 -5.27 13.78 22.81
C ALA A 11 -4.09 13.13 22.08
N GLY A 12 -3.97 11.81 22.24
CA GLY A 12 -3.09 10.98 21.43
C GLY A 12 -3.44 11.15 19.96
N SER A 13 -2.47 11.64 19.20
CA SER A 13 -2.54 11.78 17.76
C SER A 13 -2.76 10.39 17.14
N SER A 14 -3.94 10.15 16.57
CA SER A 14 -4.16 9.01 15.67
C SER A 14 -3.40 9.28 14.37
N ALA A 15 -2.09 9.06 14.40
CA ALA A 15 -1.32 8.94 13.17
C ALA A 15 -1.96 7.82 12.34
N PRO A 16 -2.15 8.01 11.02
CA PRO A 16 -2.67 6.94 10.18
C PRO A 16 -1.69 5.77 10.29
N THR A 17 -2.16 4.64 10.84
CA THR A 17 -1.42 3.39 10.76
C THR A 17 -1.30 3.06 9.28
N VAL A 18 -0.09 3.23 8.77
CA VAL A 18 0.28 2.87 7.41
C VAL A 18 0.02 1.37 7.29
N ALA A 19 -1.06 1.01 6.59
CA ALA A 19 -1.50 -0.38 6.51
C ALA A 19 -0.44 -1.23 5.81
N ASP A 20 -0.31 -2.47 6.26
CA ASP A 20 0.54 -3.47 5.62
C ASP A 20 0.05 -3.69 4.17
N PRO A 21 0.91 -3.47 3.15
CA PRO A 21 0.53 -3.66 1.75
C PRO A 21 -0.04 -5.07 1.47
N ALA A 22 0.39 -6.10 2.20
CA ALA A 22 -0.14 -7.46 2.03
C ALA A 22 -1.63 -7.58 2.36
N ALA A 23 -2.15 -6.72 3.26
CA ALA A 23 -3.54 -6.70 3.66
C ALA A 23 -4.44 -5.89 2.71
N LEU A 24 -3.87 -5.18 1.73
CA LEU A 24 -4.62 -4.31 0.83
C LEU A 24 -5.35 -5.10 -0.27
N SER A 25 -6.53 -4.60 -0.64
CA SER A 25 -7.18 -4.94 -1.91
C SER A 25 -6.39 -4.36 -3.08
N PHE A 26 -6.64 -4.88 -4.30
CA PHE A 26 -5.97 -4.39 -5.51
C PHE A 26 -6.16 -2.88 -5.71
N GLU A 27 -7.38 -2.38 -5.55
CA GLU A 27 -7.71 -0.97 -5.79
C GLU A 27 -7.03 -0.06 -4.75
N GLN A 28 -7.01 -0.48 -3.47
CA GLN A 28 -6.30 0.25 -2.42
C GLN A 28 -4.79 0.28 -2.68
N ALA A 29 -4.20 -0.86 -3.04
CA ALA A 29 -2.77 -0.94 -3.32
C ALA A 29 -2.39 -0.08 -4.54
N ARG A 30 -3.20 -0.12 -5.61
CA ARG A 30 -3.01 0.73 -6.80
C ARG A 30 -3.12 2.21 -6.46
N ASP A 31 -4.16 2.62 -5.75
CA ASP A 31 -4.41 4.03 -5.44
C ASP A 31 -3.31 4.58 -4.54
N GLU A 32 -2.80 3.78 -3.61
CA GLU A 32 -1.65 4.15 -2.81
C GLU A 32 -0.35 4.23 -3.62
N LEU A 33 -0.11 3.28 -4.52
CA LEU A 33 1.06 3.29 -5.41
C LEU A 33 1.09 4.56 -6.27
N VAL A 34 -0.06 4.97 -6.81
CA VAL A 34 -0.18 6.22 -7.56
C VAL A 34 0.20 7.43 -6.71
N ARG A 35 -0.19 7.48 -5.43
CA ARG A 35 0.19 8.56 -4.51
C ARG A 35 1.70 8.57 -4.24
N VAL A 36 2.28 7.40 -3.98
CA VAL A 36 3.73 7.25 -3.73
C VAL A 36 4.54 7.71 -4.94
N VAL A 37 4.15 7.29 -6.15
CA VAL A 37 4.80 7.73 -7.39
C VAL A 37 4.69 9.24 -7.57
N ALA A 38 3.49 9.80 -7.38
CA ALA A 38 3.27 11.23 -7.49
C ALA A 38 4.11 12.05 -6.48
N GLU A 39 4.37 11.52 -5.29
CA GLU A 39 5.22 12.16 -4.28
C GLU A 39 6.71 12.09 -4.65
N LEU A 40 7.18 10.96 -5.17
CA LEU A 40 8.53 10.80 -5.69
C LEU A 40 8.80 11.75 -6.87
N GLU A 41 7.85 11.88 -7.80
CA GLU A 41 7.97 12.73 -8.99
C GLU A 41 8.00 14.23 -8.68
N GLN A 42 7.45 14.66 -7.53
CA GLN A 42 7.50 16.06 -7.11
C GLN A 42 8.92 16.53 -6.74
N GLY A 43 9.85 15.60 -6.48
CA GLY A 43 11.25 15.93 -6.20
C GLY A 43 11.49 16.72 -4.90
N ALA A 44 10.47 16.80 -4.04
CA ALA A 44 10.52 17.44 -2.72
C ALA A 44 11.06 16.56 -1.55
N PRO A 45 11.06 15.20 -1.60
CA PRO A 45 11.49 14.42 -0.45
C PRO A 45 13.02 14.42 -0.28
N THR A 46 13.47 14.30 0.97
CA THR A 46 14.89 14.00 1.26
C THR A 46 15.28 12.62 0.73
N LEU A 47 16.57 12.30 0.69
CA LEU A 47 17.03 10.98 0.24
C LEU A 47 16.41 9.82 1.06
N GLU A 48 16.42 9.92 2.39
CA GLU A 48 15.82 8.89 3.26
C GLU A 48 14.31 8.74 3.03
N GLN A 49 13.60 9.86 2.84
CA GLN A 49 12.17 9.84 2.50
C GLN A 49 11.94 9.21 1.13
N SER A 50 12.78 9.54 0.14
CA SER A 50 12.72 8.96 -1.21
C SER A 50 12.94 7.45 -1.19
N LEU A 51 13.87 6.95 -0.37
CA LEU A 51 14.08 5.51 -0.19
C LEU A 51 12.88 4.84 0.47
N THR A 52 12.33 5.46 1.52
CA THR A 52 11.13 4.93 2.20
C THR A 52 9.93 4.85 1.26
N LEU A 53 9.71 5.90 0.45
CA LEU A 53 8.66 5.93 -0.57
C LEU A 53 8.90 4.87 -1.64
N TRP A 54 10.14 4.73 -2.11
CA TRP A 54 10.49 3.71 -3.10
C TRP A 54 10.22 2.29 -2.57
N GLU A 55 10.69 1.94 -1.37
CA GLU A 55 10.46 0.62 -0.76
C GLU A 55 8.97 0.33 -0.59
N ARG A 56 8.19 1.35 -0.18
CA ARG A 56 6.73 1.24 -0.10
C ARG A 56 6.11 1.02 -1.48
N GLY A 57 6.57 1.75 -2.50
CA GLY A 57 6.14 1.59 -3.89
C GLY A 57 6.39 0.18 -4.42
N GLU A 58 7.57 -0.38 -4.17
CA GLU A 58 7.91 -1.75 -4.57
C GLU A 58 6.98 -2.78 -3.91
N ALA A 59 6.71 -2.63 -2.60
CA ALA A 59 5.81 -3.53 -1.88
C ALA A 59 4.36 -3.45 -2.42
N LEU A 60 3.89 -2.25 -2.76
CA LEU A 60 2.56 -2.04 -3.37
C LEU A 60 2.48 -2.61 -4.79
N ALA A 61 3.54 -2.45 -5.58
CA ALA A 61 3.63 -3.02 -6.93
C ALA A 61 3.60 -4.55 -6.90
N ALA A 62 4.38 -5.17 -6.02
CA ALA A 62 4.37 -6.61 -5.80
C ALA A 62 2.97 -7.12 -5.41
N ARG A 63 2.28 -6.41 -4.51
CA ARG A 63 0.90 -6.74 -4.14
C ARG A 63 -0.06 -6.68 -5.32
N CYS A 64 0.06 -5.66 -6.17
CA CYS A 64 -0.77 -5.55 -7.37
C CYS A 64 -0.52 -6.73 -8.32
N GLU A 65 0.74 -7.11 -8.52
CA GLU A 65 1.11 -8.25 -9.35
C GLU A 65 0.53 -9.58 -8.83
N GLU A 66 0.58 -9.82 -7.52
CA GLU A 66 -0.02 -11.02 -6.89
C GLU A 66 -1.50 -11.15 -7.22
N TRP A 67 -2.24 -10.04 -7.12
CA TRP A 67 -3.67 -9.99 -7.45
C TRP A 67 -3.92 -10.32 -8.92
N LEU A 68 -3.17 -9.71 -9.84
CA LEU A 68 -3.32 -9.93 -11.28
C LEU A 68 -2.96 -11.36 -11.67
N LEU A 69 -1.88 -11.91 -11.10
CA LEU A 69 -1.46 -13.29 -11.34
C LEU A 69 -2.49 -14.28 -10.76
N GLY A 70 -3.07 -13.98 -9.60
CA GLY A 70 -4.17 -14.76 -9.03
C GLY A 70 -5.41 -14.77 -9.92
N ALA A 71 -5.80 -13.59 -10.43
CA ALA A 71 -6.92 -13.47 -11.35
C ALA A 71 -6.68 -14.25 -12.66
N LYS A 72 -5.49 -14.13 -13.25
CA LYS A 72 -5.10 -14.87 -14.44
C LYS A 72 -5.19 -16.38 -14.24
N ARG A 73 -4.63 -16.91 -13.14
CA ARG A 73 -4.71 -18.34 -12.81
C ARG A 73 -6.14 -18.85 -12.71
N ARG A 74 -7.04 -18.05 -12.11
CA ARG A 74 -8.48 -18.40 -12.02
C ARG A 74 -9.15 -18.45 -13.39
N LEU A 75 -8.80 -17.52 -14.28
CA LEU A 75 -9.29 -17.52 -15.65
C LEU A 75 -8.78 -18.75 -16.39
N ASP A 76 -7.48 -19.02 -16.35
CA ASP A 76 -6.87 -20.16 -17.03
C ASP A 76 -7.47 -21.51 -16.56
N ALA A 77 -7.75 -21.66 -15.27
CA ALA A 77 -8.39 -22.85 -14.72
C ALA A 77 -9.87 -23.01 -15.12
N ALA A 78 -10.56 -21.92 -15.47
CA ALA A 78 -11.96 -21.94 -15.90
C ALA A 78 -12.12 -22.16 -17.41
N ARG A 79 -11.03 -22.12 -18.20
CA ARG A 79 -11.09 -22.37 -19.64
C ARG A 79 -11.25 -23.87 -19.90
N PRO A 80 -12.25 -24.30 -20.68
CA PRO A 80 -12.34 -25.70 -21.09
C PRO A 80 -11.08 -26.04 -21.90
N SER A 81 -10.42 -27.13 -21.54
CA SER A 81 -9.35 -27.71 -22.35
C SER A 81 -9.89 -28.02 -23.74
N GLU A 82 -9.25 -27.51 -24.81
CA GLU A 82 -9.62 -27.76 -26.21
C GLU A 82 -9.65 -29.25 -26.62
N GLY A 83 -9.38 -30.18 -25.68
CA GLY A 83 -9.43 -31.63 -25.88
C GLY A 83 -10.70 -32.35 -25.41
N ASP A 84 -11.67 -31.67 -24.78
CA ASP A 84 -12.91 -32.31 -24.28
C ASP A 84 -14.09 -32.24 -25.28
N ALA A 85 -13.89 -31.55 -26.42
CA ALA A 85 -14.93 -31.35 -27.44
C ALA A 85 -14.88 -32.35 -28.61
N ARG A 86 -14.43 -33.60 -28.37
CA ARG A 86 -14.29 -34.60 -29.45
C ARG A 86 -15.22 -35.81 -29.29
#